data_AF-A0A382WY82-F1
#
_entry.id   AF-A0A382WY82-F1
#
_cell.length_a   1.000
_cell.length_b   1.000
_cell.length_c   1.000
_cell.angle_alpha   90.00
_cell.angle_beta   90.00
_cell.angle_gamma   90.00
#
_symmetry.space_group_name_H-M   'P 1'
#
loop_
_entity.id
_entity.type
_entity.pdbx_description
1 polymer ?
#
loop_
_entity_poly.entity_id
_entity_poly.type
_entity_poly.pdbx_seq_one_letter_code
_entity_poly.pdbx_strand_id
1 'polypeptide(L)'
;MNDVIIEIPSAVNEPVKDYEPGSSERNNLKTKLAEMENEFYEIPIIVGGQEIYTGNKGTCRKPHNHKHILSEYHKAGPKEIQQAIDVAMNAWKTWSNLSLNERTTIFRRAAELLAGPWRDTINAATMLNQSKNVYQAEIDSACELIDFFNFNSQFAENICSNQPLISPDGIKNSLEYRALEGFI
;
A
#
# COMPACT_ATOMS: atom_id res chain seq x y z
N MET A 1 6.72 -2.87 33.26
CA MET A 1 5.85 -2.08 32.37
C MET A 1 4.59 -2.88 32.19
N ASN A 2 3.43 -2.31 32.48
CA ASN A 2 2.17 -3.03 32.28
C ASN A 2 2.01 -3.27 30.78
N ASP A 3 1.94 -4.53 30.38
CA ASP A 3 1.57 -4.92 29.02
C ASP A 3 0.14 -4.47 28.79
N VAL A 4 -0.03 -3.30 28.17
CA VAL A 4 -1.34 -2.84 27.72
C VAL A 4 -1.73 -3.77 26.57
N ILE A 5 -2.68 -4.66 26.83
CA ILE A 5 -3.32 -5.46 25.79
C ILE A 5 -4.21 -4.50 25.01
N ILE A 6 -3.69 -3.96 23.91
CA ILE A 6 -4.48 -3.18 22.96
C ILE A 6 -5.32 -4.20 22.17
N GLU A 7 -6.63 -4.20 22.42
CA GLU A 7 -7.56 -4.98 21.62
C GLU A 7 -7.65 -4.35 20.22
N ILE A 8 -7.07 -5.01 19.22
CA ILE A 8 -7.15 -4.59 17.82
C ILE A 8 -8.49 -5.11 17.29
N PRO A 9 -9.39 -4.23 16.79
CA PRO A 9 -10.65 -4.66 16.20
C PRO A 9 -10.40 -5.65 15.06
N SER A 10 -11.27 -6.66 14.94
CA SER A 10 -11.21 -7.59 13.82
C SER A 10 -11.40 -6.86 12.50
N ALA A 11 -10.61 -7.21 11.48
CA ALA A 11 -10.79 -6.69 10.14
C ALA A 11 -12.15 -7.13 9.59
N VAL A 12 -12.79 -6.20 8.88
CA VAL A 12 -14.01 -6.43 8.12
C VAL A 12 -13.78 -5.94 6.69
N ASN A 13 -14.48 -6.54 5.73
CA ASN A 13 -14.36 -6.10 4.35
C ASN A 13 -14.82 -4.66 4.19
N GLU A 14 -14.04 -3.89 3.43
CA GLU A 14 -14.36 -2.51 3.11
C GLU A 14 -15.65 -2.45 2.26
N PRO A 15 -16.64 -1.62 2.66
CA PRO A 15 -17.85 -1.44 1.86
C PRO A 15 -17.54 -0.92 0.46
N VAL A 16 -18.12 -1.57 -0.55
CA VAL A 16 -18.08 -1.11 -1.94
C VAL A 16 -19.06 0.06 -2.10
N LYS A 17 -18.59 1.18 -2.63
CA LYS A 17 -19.45 2.31 -2.97
C LYS A 17 -20.09 2.11 -4.35
N ASP A 18 -21.37 2.45 -4.45
CA ASP A 18 -22.15 2.23 -5.68
C ASP A 18 -22.04 3.36 -6.72
N TYR A 19 -21.60 4.55 -6.31
CA TYR A 19 -21.44 5.72 -7.19
C TYR A 19 -22.73 6.09 -7.95
N GLU A 20 -23.86 6.08 -7.26
CA GLU A 20 -25.17 6.37 -7.82
C GLU A 20 -25.27 7.79 -8.41
N PRO A 21 -26.20 8.03 -9.36
CA PRO A 21 -26.47 9.39 -9.84
C PRO A 21 -26.76 10.39 -8.71
N GLY A 22 -25.95 11.44 -8.62
CA GLY A 22 -26.11 12.51 -7.64
C GLY A 22 -25.41 12.27 -6.29
N SER A 23 -24.84 11.09 -6.07
CA SER A 23 -24.15 10.77 -4.81
C SER A 23 -22.87 11.58 -4.61
N SER A 24 -22.47 11.74 -3.35
CA SER A 24 -21.31 12.55 -2.99
C SER A 24 -20.00 11.97 -3.53
N GLU A 25 -19.82 10.65 -3.42
CA GLU A 25 -18.67 9.92 -3.91
C GLU A 25 -18.56 9.98 -5.43
N ARG A 26 -19.68 9.98 -6.15
CA ARG A 26 -19.67 10.19 -7.60
C ARG A 26 -19.23 11.60 -7.97
N ASN A 27 -19.73 12.61 -7.25
CA ASN A 27 -19.35 14.00 -7.52
C ASN A 27 -17.87 14.24 -7.18
N ASN A 28 -17.39 13.74 -6.05
CA ASN A 28 -15.99 13.87 -5.63
C ASN A 28 -15.05 13.17 -6.60
N LEU A 29 -15.36 11.93 -7.00
CA LEU A 29 -14.54 11.20 -7.98
C LEU A 29 -14.53 11.88 -9.35
N LYS A 30 -15.65 12.44 -9.81
CA LYS A 30 -15.68 13.23 -11.05
C LYS A 30 -14.76 14.46 -10.97
N THR A 31 -14.80 15.17 -9.85
CA THR A 31 -13.90 16.30 -9.61
C THR A 31 -12.45 15.84 -9.65
N LYS A 32 -12.11 14.75 -8.93
CA LYS A 32 -10.76 14.21 -8.90
C LYS A 32 -10.27 13.72 -10.26
N LEU A 33 -11.13 13.05 -11.04
CA LEU A 33 -10.83 12.66 -12.42
C LEU A 33 -10.49 13.87 -13.29
N ALA A 34 -11.31 14.93 -13.23
CA ALA A 34 -11.07 16.14 -13.99
C ALA A 34 -9.77 16.85 -13.55
N GLU A 35 -9.47 16.90 -12.25
CA GLU A 35 -8.22 17.44 -11.73
C GLU A 35 -7.02 16.65 -12.27
N MET A 36 -6.98 15.34 -12.06
CA MET A 36 -5.85 14.49 -12.44
C MET A 36 -5.69 14.31 -13.96
N GLU A 37 -6.77 14.44 -14.72
CA GLU A 37 -6.73 14.41 -16.19
C GLU A 37 -6.11 15.69 -16.78
N ASN A 38 -6.13 16.80 -16.05
CA ASN A 38 -5.56 18.08 -16.49
C ASN A 38 -4.20 18.39 -15.85
N GLU A 39 -3.72 17.56 -14.94
CA GLU A 39 -2.39 17.66 -14.34
C GLU A 39 -1.41 16.74 -15.08
N PHE A 40 -0.16 17.20 -15.21
CA PHE A 40 0.91 16.37 -15.76
C PHE A 40 1.86 15.99 -14.63
N TYR A 41 2.06 14.69 -14.44
CA TYR A 41 2.96 14.18 -13.41
C TYR A 41 4.29 13.72 -14.01
N GLU A 42 5.39 14.10 -13.38
CA GLU A 42 6.71 13.48 -13.62
C GLU A 42 6.99 12.54 -12.45
N ILE A 43 6.95 11.23 -12.70
CA ILE A 43 7.01 10.18 -11.70
C ILE A 43 8.47 9.76 -11.50
N PRO A 44 9.10 10.09 -10.35
CA PRO A 44 10.48 9.70 -10.08
C PRO A 44 10.57 8.24 -9.67
N ILE A 45 11.79 7.73 -9.64
CA ILE A 45 12.12 6.54 -8.85
C ILE A 45 12.27 7.00 -7.40
N ILE A 46 11.71 6.25 -6.44
CA ILE A 46 11.88 6.55 -5.00
C ILE A 46 12.83 5.52 -4.39
N VAL A 47 14.00 5.97 -3.94
CA VAL A 47 14.98 5.12 -3.23
C VAL A 47 15.31 5.75 -1.88
N GLY A 48 15.02 5.05 -0.79
CA GLY A 48 15.30 5.56 0.57
C GLY A 48 14.55 6.84 0.93
N GLY A 49 13.38 7.06 0.34
CA GLY A 49 12.60 8.29 0.50
C GLY A 49 13.11 9.48 -0.32
N GLN A 50 14.08 9.27 -1.21
CA GLN A 50 14.58 10.30 -2.12
C GLN A 50 14.06 10.08 -3.54
N GLU A 51 13.63 11.17 -4.19
CA GLU A 51 13.21 11.17 -5.58
C GLU A 51 14.42 11.23 -6.53
N ILE A 52 14.45 10.33 -7.52
CA ILE A 52 15.53 10.22 -8.50
C ILE A 52 14.95 10.40 -9.91
N TYR A 53 15.44 11.44 -10.59
CA TYR A 53 15.09 11.80 -11.96
C TYR A 53 16.25 11.44 -12.91
N THR A 54 16.15 10.28 -13.57
CA THR A 54 17.21 9.73 -14.43
C THR A 54 17.30 10.37 -15.82
N GLY A 55 16.30 11.15 -16.24
CA GLY A 55 16.11 11.59 -17.62
C GLY A 55 15.75 10.49 -18.63
N ASN A 56 15.95 9.20 -18.31
CA ASN A 56 15.49 8.08 -19.14
C ASN A 56 14.00 7.82 -18.89
N LYS A 57 13.14 8.38 -19.73
CA LYS A 57 11.70 8.42 -19.48
C LYS A 57 10.90 7.37 -20.25
N GLY A 58 9.80 6.95 -19.65
CA GLY A 58 8.67 6.30 -20.30
C GLY A 58 7.41 7.14 -20.14
N THR A 59 6.39 6.90 -20.94
CA THR A 59 5.11 7.62 -20.86
C THR A 59 4.01 6.73 -20.30
N CYS A 60 3.21 7.29 -19.41
CA CYS A 60 1.93 6.76 -18.97
C CYS A 60 0.82 7.42 -19.80
N ARG A 61 -0.06 6.60 -20.38
CA ARG A 61 -1.11 7.04 -21.32
C ARG A 61 -2.46 6.52 -20.85
N LYS A 62 -3.54 7.23 -21.19
CA LYS A 62 -4.90 6.69 -21.02
C LYS A 62 -5.17 5.60 -22.05
N PRO A 63 -5.46 4.34 -21.69
CA PRO A 63 -5.71 3.31 -22.70
C PRO A 63 -6.93 3.63 -23.58
N HIS A 64 -7.99 4.20 -23.00
CA HIS A 64 -9.19 4.65 -23.73
C HIS A 64 -8.99 5.96 -24.53
N ASN A 65 -7.85 6.65 -24.39
CA ASN A 65 -7.48 7.81 -25.18
C ASN A 65 -5.95 7.92 -25.28
N HIS A 66 -5.32 6.99 -26.00
CA HIS A 66 -3.87 6.78 -26.02
C HIS A 66 -3.04 7.97 -26.53
N LYS A 67 -3.67 8.96 -27.17
CA LYS A 67 -3.01 10.22 -27.58
C LYS A 67 -2.80 11.17 -26.40
N HIS A 68 -3.55 11.01 -25.33
CA HIS A 68 -3.40 11.80 -24.12
C HIS A 68 -2.38 11.15 -23.19
N ILE A 69 -1.29 11.86 -22.93
CA ILE A 69 -0.25 11.49 -21.98
C ILE A 69 -0.63 12.02 -20.60
N LEU A 70 -0.74 11.14 -19.60
CA LEU A 70 -1.03 11.53 -18.22
C LEU A 70 0.24 11.94 -17.48
N SER A 71 1.33 11.21 -17.74
CA SER A 71 2.57 11.38 -17.02
C SER A 71 3.76 10.80 -17.77
N GLU A 72 4.94 11.21 -17.35
CA GLU A 72 6.20 10.54 -17.67
C GLU A 72 6.78 9.92 -16.40
N TYR A 73 7.38 8.75 -16.52
CA TYR A 73 8.08 8.10 -15.40
C TYR A 73 9.54 7.85 -15.73
N HIS A 74 10.38 7.89 -14.70
CA HIS A 74 11.80 7.58 -14.82
C HIS A 74 12.04 6.08 -14.77
N LYS A 75 12.78 5.57 -15.75
CA LYS A 75 13.23 4.17 -15.81
C LYS A 75 14.51 4.02 -15.01
N ALA A 76 14.54 3.01 -14.14
CA ALA A 76 15.72 2.64 -13.37
C ALA A 76 16.76 1.95 -14.26
N GLY A 77 18.03 2.33 -14.09
CA GLY A 77 19.18 1.60 -14.64
C GLY A 77 19.88 0.74 -13.58
N PRO A 78 20.98 0.06 -13.94
CA PRO A 78 21.75 -0.76 -13.01
C PRO A 78 22.21 0.00 -11.75
N LYS A 79 22.52 1.30 -11.90
CA LYS A 79 22.95 2.16 -10.78
C LYS A 79 21.83 2.37 -9.77
N GLU A 80 20.64 2.76 -10.21
CA GLU A 80 19.49 3.01 -9.34
C GLU A 80 19.03 1.71 -8.67
N ILE A 81 19.12 0.58 -9.37
CA ILE A 81 18.81 -0.74 -8.82
C ILE A 81 19.80 -1.11 -7.71
N GLN A 82 21.12 -0.97 -7.94
CA GLN A 82 22.10 -1.26 -6.90
C GLN A 82 21.91 -0.35 -5.68
N GLN A 83 21.63 0.94 -5.90
CA GLN A 83 21.32 1.88 -4.83
C GLN A 83 20.07 1.45 -4.05
N ALA A 84 19.01 0.98 -4.71
CA ALA A 84 17.81 0.49 -4.06
C ALA A 84 18.09 -0.76 -3.20
N ILE A 85 18.89 -1.69 -3.71
CA ILE A 85 19.32 -2.88 -2.96
C ILE A 85 20.10 -2.49 -1.71
N ASP A 86 21.12 -1.63 -1.84
CA ASP A 86 21.95 -1.22 -0.72
C ASP A 86 21.13 -0.51 0.37
N VAL A 87 20.19 0.34 -0.04
CA VAL A 87 19.27 1.03 0.86
C VAL A 87 18.31 0.06 1.54
N ALA A 88 17.70 -0.87 0.81
CA ALA A 88 16.80 -1.87 1.36
C ALA A 88 17.52 -2.78 2.38
N MET A 89 18.72 -3.24 2.05
CA MET A 89 19.57 -4.04 2.94
C MET A 89 19.97 -3.26 4.20
N ASN A 90 20.23 -1.96 4.09
CA ASN A 90 20.53 -1.13 5.25
C ASN A 90 19.29 -0.90 6.14
N ALA A 91 18.14 -0.59 5.53
CA ALA A 91 16.88 -0.41 6.24
C ALA A 91 16.38 -1.71 6.89
N TRP A 92 16.68 -2.88 6.30
CA TRP A 92 16.35 -4.17 6.88
C TRP A 92 16.88 -4.33 8.31
N LYS A 93 18.07 -3.80 8.61
CA LYS A 93 18.68 -3.86 9.96
C LYS A 93 17.84 -3.18 11.03
N THR A 94 17.03 -2.18 10.69
CA THR A 94 16.14 -1.51 11.64
C THR A 94 14.70 -2.00 11.52
N TRP A 95 14.17 -2.14 10.29
CA TRP A 95 12.81 -2.59 10.04
C TRP A 95 12.53 -4.02 10.53
N SER A 96 13.49 -4.94 10.41
CA SER A 96 13.34 -6.32 10.90
C SER A 96 13.19 -6.38 12.42
N ASN A 97 13.75 -5.41 13.13
CA ASN A 97 13.73 -5.31 14.60
C ASN A 97 12.54 -4.55 15.16
N LEU A 98 11.72 -3.90 14.32
CA LEU A 98 10.46 -3.33 14.78
C LEU A 98 9.52 -4.44 15.24
N SER A 99 8.76 -4.16 16.30
CA SER A 99 7.75 -5.09 16.77
C SER A 99 6.70 -5.34 15.68
N LEU A 100 6.04 -6.50 15.72
CA LEU A 100 4.98 -6.80 14.78
C LEU A 100 3.88 -5.72 14.82
N ASN A 101 3.51 -5.26 16.01
CA ASN A 101 2.49 -4.23 16.19
C ASN A 101 2.86 -2.91 15.50
N GLU A 102 4.09 -2.42 15.66
CA GLU A 102 4.54 -1.20 14.98
C GLU A 102 4.48 -1.34 13.45
N ARG A 103 4.87 -2.51 12.93
CA ARG A 103 4.80 -2.79 11.49
C ARG A 103 3.36 -2.82 10.99
N THR A 104 2.46 -3.50 11.69
CA THR A 104 1.06 -3.64 11.27
C THR A 104 0.27 -2.34 11.45
N THR A 105 0.63 -1.47 12.41
CA THR A 105 0.05 -0.13 12.54
C THR A 105 0.26 0.72 11.29
N ILE A 106 1.41 0.61 10.62
CA ILE A 106 1.67 1.36 9.38
C ILE A 106 0.69 0.97 8.27
N PHE A 107 0.44 -0.33 8.09
CA PHE A 107 -0.50 -0.81 7.06
C PHE A 107 -1.93 -0.46 7.39
N ARG A 108 -2.36 -0.57 8.66
CA ARG A 108 -3.70 -0.11 9.07
C ARG A 108 -3.88 1.38 8.88
N ARG A 109 -2.84 2.17 9.15
CA ARG A 109 -2.87 3.61 8.87
C ARG A 109 -3.01 3.89 7.37
N ALA A 110 -2.33 3.13 6.52
CA ALA A 110 -2.49 3.23 5.07
C ALA A 110 -3.93 2.86 4.63
N ALA A 111 -4.52 1.83 5.24
CA ALA A 111 -5.90 1.42 5.00
C ALA A 111 -6.90 2.53 5.37
N GLU A 112 -6.75 3.17 6.54
CA GLU A 112 -7.59 4.32 6.95
C GLU A 112 -7.48 5.50 5.98
N LEU A 113 -6.25 5.83 5.57
CA LEU A 113 -6.01 6.90 4.62
C LEU A 113 -6.65 6.61 3.25
N LEU A 114 -6.58 5.35 2.81
CA LEU A 114 -7.17 4.90 1.56
C LEU A 114 -8.70 4.81 1.63
N ALA A 115 -9.28 4.41 2.76
CA ALA A 115 -10.72 4.37 2.97
C ALA A 115 -11.35 5.78 2.96
N GLY A 116 -10.60 6.77 3.46
CA GLY A 116 -11.01 8.16 3.52
C GLY A 116 -10.39 9.03 2.43
N PRO A 117 -9.45 9.93 2.78
CA PRO A 117 -9.05 11.05 1.93
C PRO A 117 -8.35 10.65 0.62
N TRP A 118 -7.79 9.45 0.51
CA TRP A 118 -7.07 9.00 -0.68
C TRP A 118 -7.91 8.15 -1.65
N ARG A 119 -9.13 7.75 -1.27
CA ARG A 119 -9.95 6.82 -2.05
C ARG A 119 -10.17 7.31 -3.48
N ASP A 120 -10.63 8.55 -3.62
CA ASP A 120 -10.94 9.13 -4.93
C ASP A 120 -9.69 9.34 -5.78
N THR A 121 -8.55 9.67 -5.17
CA THR A 121 -7.26 9.84 -5.86
C THR A 121 -6.79 8.52 -6.46
N ILE A 122 -6.82 7.43 -5.69
CA ILE A 122 -6.39 6.12 -6.17
C ILE A 122 -7.37 5.57 -7.20
N ASN A 123 -8.69 5.67 -6.97
CA ASN A 123 -9.68 5.24 -7.96
C ASN A 123 -9.54 6.04 -9.28
N ALA A 124 -9.35 7.36 -9.21
CA ALA A 124 -9.15 8.19 -10.40
C ALA A 124 -7.86 7.81 -11.16
N ALA A 125 -6.74 7.62 -10.46
CA ALA A 125 -5.48 7.18 -11.06
C ALA A 125 -5.64 5.84 -11.80
N THR A 126 -6.29 4.87 -11.15
CA THR A 126 -6.58 3.54 -11.70
C THR A 126 -7.49 3.64 -12.93
N MET A 127 -8.58 4.41 -12.86
CA MET A 127 -9.49 4.60 -13.98
C MET A 127 -8.78 5.25 -15.19
N LEU A 128 -8.00 6.30 -14.98
CA LEU A 128 -7.29 7.01 -16.05
C LEU A 128 -6.20 6.15 -16.68
N ASN A 129 -5.31 5.57 -15.87
CA ASN A 129 -4.11 4.87 -16.37
C ASN A 129 -4.38 3.44 -16.84
N GLN A 130 -5.37 2.76 -16.24
CA GLN A 130 -5.68 1.35 -16.54
C GLN A 130 -7.03 1.17 -17.24
N SER A 131 -7.75 2.26 -17.52
CA SER A 131 -9.04 2.26 -18.23
C SER A 131 -10.14 1.44 -17.55
N LYS A 132 -10.08 1.33 -16.21
CA LYS A 132 -11.14 0.72 -15.42
C LYS A 132 -12.37 1.64 -15.39
N ASN A 133 -13.55 1.03 -15.35
CA ASN A 133 -14.75 1.76 -14.96
C ASN A 133 -14.75 1.98 -13.43
N VAL A 134 -15.65 2.83 -12.93
CA VAL A 134 -15.69 3.20 -11.51
C VAL A 134 -15.84 1.99 -10.58
N TYR A 135 -16.70 1.04 -10.92
CA TYR A 135 -16.91 -0.16 -10.12
C TYR A 135 -15.64 -1.03 -10.07
N GLN A 136 -14.98 -1.23 -11.22
CA GLN A 136 -13.75 -2.02 -11.32
C GLN A 136 -12.56 -1.37 -10.62
N ALA A 137 -12.50 -0.05 -10.54
CA ALA A 137 -11.49 0.65 -9.75
C ALA A 137 -11.81 0.57 -8.25
N GLU A 138 -13.07 0.73 -7.87
CA GLU A 138 -13.53 0.69 -6.48
C GLU A 138 -13.26 -0.66 -5.82
N ILE A 139 -13.64 -1.76 -6.49
CA ILE A 139 -13.47 -3.09 -5.89
C ILE A 139 -12.01 -3.53 -5.78
N ASP A 140 -11.11 -2.95 -6.59
CA ASP A 140 -9.69 -3.30 -6.66
C ASP A 140 -8.83 -2.29 -5.88
N SER A 141 -8.70 -1.07 -6.40
CA SER A 141 -7.73 -0.10 -5.91
C SER A 141 -8.14 0.59 -4.61
N ALA A 142 -9.42 0.50 -4.23
CA ALA A 142 -9.89 0.86 -2.90
C ALA A 142 -10.15 -0.39 -2.04
N CYS A 143 -11.25 -1.10 -2.26
CA CYS A 143 -11.72 -2.15 -1.35
C CYS A 143 -10.69 -3.27 -1.15
N GLU A 144 -10.25 -3.92 -2.24
CA GLU A 144 -9.31 -5.05 -2.14
C GLU A 144 -7.97 -4.62 -1.52
N LEU A 145 -7.44 -3.44 -1.84
CA LEU A 145 -6.20 -2.95 -1.26
C LEU A 145 -6.34 -2.60 0.24
N ILE A 146 -7.45 -1.98 0.65
CA ILE A 146 -7.78 -1.73 2.07
C ILE A 146 -7.89 -3.05 2.83
N ASP A 147 -8.58 -4.02 2.23
CA ASP A 147 -8.74 -5.36 2.80
C ASP A 147 -7.38 -6.06 2.93
N PHE A 148 -6.52 -6.01 1.92
CA PHE A 148 -5.18 -6.58 2.02
C PHE A 148 -4.37 -5.98 3.18
N PHE A 149 -4.42 -4.67 3.39
CA PHE A 149 -3.72 -4.04 4.51
C PHE A 149 -4.27 -4.48 5.87
N ASN A 150 -5.60 -4.53 6.03
CA ASN A 150 -6.23 -4.88 7.30
C ASN A 150 -6.14 -6.38 7.60
N PHE A 151 -6.51 -7.23 6.64
CA PHE A 151 -6.54 -8.68 6.82
C PHE A 151 -5.13 -9.27 6.91
N ASN A 152 -4.15 -8.88 6.09
CA ASN A 152 -2.80 -9.43 6.23
C ASN A 152 -2.15 -9.02 7.55
N SER A 153 -2.45 -7.81 8.04
CA SER A 153 -2.01 -7.38 9.36
C SER A 153 -2.60 -8.26 10.46
N GLN A 154 -3.91 -8.54 10.41
CA GLN A 154 -4.56 -9.45 11.35
C GLN A 154 -4.05 -10.88 11.23
N PHE A 155 -3.82 -11.38 10.01
CA PHE A 155 -3.25 -12.71 9.79
C PHE A 155 -1.85 -12.83 10.38
N ALA A 156 -0.99 -11.83 10.21
CA ALA A 156 0.35 -11.83 10.80
C ALA A 156 0.28 -11.86 12.34
N GLU A 157 -0.60 -11.06 12.94
CA GLU A 157 -0.84 -11.03 14.40
C GLU A 157 -1.36 -12.37 14.92
N ASN A 158 -2.31 -12.98 14.20
CA ASN A 158 -2.85 -14.30 14.55
C ASN A 158 -1.77 -15.40 14.46
N ILE A 159 -0.94 -15.37 13.41
CA ILE A 159 0.15 -16.33 13.24
C ILE A 159 1.16 -16.19 14.39
N CYS A 160 1.59 -14.97 14.72
CA CYS A 160 2.61 -14.76 15.74
C CYS A 160 2.11 -14.96 17.18
N SER A 161 0.82 -14.72 17.44
CA SER A 161 0.20 -14.99 18.76
C SER A 161 -0.07 -16.46 19.02
N ASN A 162 -0.11 -17.29 17.98
CA ASN A 162 -0.31 -18.74 18.12
C ASN A 162 0.98 -19.42 18.63
N GLN A 163 1.03 -19.71 19.93
CA GLN A 163 2.15 -20.39 20.61
C GLN A 163 1.70 -21.75 21.16
N PRO A 164 1.41 -22.76 20.31
CA PRO A 164 0.81 -24.03 20.74
C PRO A 164 1.79 -24.98 21.45
N LEU A 165 2.92 -24.47 21.96
CA LEU A 165 4.00 -25.28 22.53
C LEU A 165 3.68 -25.65 23.98
N ILE A 166 3.64 -26.95 24.27
CA ILE A 166 3.62 -27.45 25.66
C ILE A 166 5.02 -27.27 26.24
N SER A 167 5.13 -26.55 27.35
CA SER A 167 6.39 -26.40 28.08
C SER A 167 6.38 -27.29 29.32
N PRO A 168 7.36 -28.19 29.50
CA PRO A 168 7.53 -28.94 30.75
C PRO A 168 7.79 -28.02 31.94
N ASP A 169 7.59 -28.52 33.16
CA ASP A 169 7.86 -27.78 34.39
C ASP A 169 9.30 -27.24 34.44
N GLY A 170 9.43 -25.95 34.72
CA GLY A 170 10.72 -25.24 34.76
C GLY A 170 11.28 -24.84 33.39
N ILE A 171 10.59 -25.15 32.29
CA ILE A 171 10.98 -24.79 30.91
C ILE A 171 9.96 -23.81 30.32
N LYS A 172 10.41 -22.90 29.46
CA LYS A 172 9.53 -22.03 28.65
C LYS A 172 9.97 -22.07 27.20
N ASN A 173 9.15 -22.68 26.34
CA ASN A 173 9.36 -22.71 24.90
C ASN A 173 8.58 -21.58 24.21
N SER A 174 9.14 -21.04 23.14
CA SER A 174 8.48 -20.05 22.28
C SER A 174 8.89 -20.24 20.82
N LEU A 175 7.98 -19.95 19.90
CA LEU A 175 8.23 -19.90 18.46
C LEU A 175 8.41 -18.44 18.03
N GLU A 176 9.49 -18.17 17.30
CA GLU A 176 9.75 -16.87 16.69
C GLU A 176 9.59 -16.96 15.16
N TYR A 177 8.72 -16.11 14.61
CA TYR A 177 8.56 -15.95 13.17
C TYR A 177 9.55 -14.91 12.65
N ARG A 178 10.71 -15.39 12.21
CA ARG A 178 11.79 -14.52 11.71
C ARG A 178 11.46 -13.99 10.31
N ALA A 179 11.85 -12.75 10.07
CA ALA A 179 11.91 -12.20 8.70
C ALA A 179 12.99 -12.94 7.89
N LEU A 180 12.83 -12.98 6.57
CA LEU A 180 13.89 -13.43 5.68
C LEU A 180 15.09 -12.48 5.76
N GLU A 181 16.29 -13.02 5.66
CA GLU A 181 17.52 -12.25 5.53
C GLU A 181 17.70 -11.83 4.06
N GLY A 182 17.93 -10.53 3.82
CA GLY A 182 18.05 -9.99 2.47
C GLY A 182 17.00 -8.93 2.14
N PHE A 183 16.65 -8.83 0.87
CA PHE A 183 15.59 -7.97 0.34
C PHE A 183 14.60 -8.82 -0.48
N ILE A 184 13.40 -8.28 -0.70
CA ILE A 184 12.34 -8.86 -1.56
C ILE A 184 12.08 -7.86 -2.69
#